data_AF-A0A1Y1Y1G1-F1
#
_entry.id   AF-A0A1Y1Y1G1-F1
#
_cell.length_a   1.000
_cell.length_b   1.000
_cell.length_c   1.000
_cell.angle_alpha   90.00
_cell.angle_beta   90.00
_cell.angle_gamma   90.00
#
_symmetry.space_group_name_H-M   'P 1'
#
loop_
_entity.id
_entity.type
_entity.pdbx_description
1 polymer ?
#
loop_
_entity_poly.entity_id
_entity_poly.type
_entity_poly.pdbx_seq_one_letter_code
_entity_poly.pdbx_strand_id
1 'polypeptide(L)'
;IHKQTLKTLQPHFTDFKSHRSCFCCFMCMPEKVMACGHTLYNTCIRIYSQRSILEQNTYAFSNCLLCGVQGNMIFRLVPPSAGIRVLSLDGGGIQAVVPLVFLSAIKSRLSSFKSLVTNYFNFVGGTLAG
;
A
#
# COMPACT_ATOMS: atom_id res chain seq x y z
N ILE A 1 8.95 -20.44 -13.20
CA ILE A 1 7.92 -21.48 -12.95
C ILE A 1 6.57 -20.85 -12.58
N HIS A 2 6.35 -20.36 -11.36
CA HIS A 2 5.01 -19.89 -10.93
C HIS A 2 4.35 -18.81 -11.81
N LYS A 3 5.09 -17.75 -12.23
CA LYS A 3 4.54 -16.70 -13.12
C LYS A 3 4.09 -17.22 -14.49
N GLN A 4 4.75 -18.26 -15.02
CA GLN A 4 4.35 -18.90 -16.27
C GLN A 4 3.09 -19.76 -16.08
N THR A 5 3.01 -20.51 -14.98
CA THR A 5 1.81 -21.28 -14.62
C THR A 5 0.59 -20.37 -14.50
N LEU A 6 0.72 -19.23 -13.81
CA LEU A 6 -0.37 -18.25 -13.73
C LEU A 6 -0.79 -17.74 -15.11
N LYS A 7 0.15 -17.48 -16.02
CA LYS A 7 -0.16 -17.07 -17.41
C LYS A 7 -0.98 -18.13 -18.15
N THR A 8 -0.64 -19.41 -18.02
CA THR A 8 -1.40 -20.50 -18.66
C THR A 8 -2.82 -20.62 -18.10
N LEU A 9 -3.00 -20.32 -16.82
CA LEU A 9 -4.30 -20.43 -16.14
C LEU A 9 -5.16 -19.16 -16.25
N GLN A 10 -4.70 -18.10 -16.90
CA GLN A 10 -5.43 -16.83 -16.95
C GLN A 10 -6.89 -16.93 -17.41
N PRO A 11 -7.24 -17.75 -18.42
CA PRO A 11 -8.62 -17.88 -18.87
C PRO A 11 -9.57 -18.33 -17.75
N HIS A 12 -9.08 -19.13 -16.80
CA HIS A 12 -9.86 -19.65 -15.70
C HIS A 12 -10.02 -18.67 -14.53
N PHE A 13 -9.21 -17.62 -14.48
CA PHE A 13 -9.24 -16.66 -13.37
C PHE A 13 -10.05 -15.41 -13.68
N THR A 14 -10.53 -15.21 -14.91
CA THR A 14 -11.28 -14.02 -15.32
C THR A 14 -12.42 -13.66 -14.36
N ASP A 15 -13.22 -14.66 -13.99
CA ASP A 15 -14.40 -14.48 -13.13
C ASP A 15 -14.15 -14.84 -11.66
N PHE A 16 -13.00 -15.43 -11.34
CA PHE A 16 -12.66 -15.84 -9.98
C PHE A 16 -12.01 -14.69 -9.20
N LYS A 17 -12.81 -14.02 -8.37
CA LYS A 17 -12.38 -12.94 -7.47
C LYS A 17 -12.57 -13.38 -6.02
N SER A 18 -11.57 -13.17 -5.18
CA SER A 18 -11.65 -13.44 -3.74
C SER A 18 -10.99 -12.32 -2.96
N HIS A 19 -11.71 -11.81 -1.96
CA HIS A 19 -11.20 -10.84 -1.00
C HIS A 19 -10.58 -11.49 0.24
N ARG A 20 -10.65 -12.83 0.36
CA ARG A 20 -10.15 -13.59 1.53
C ARG A 20 -8.79 -14.23 1.29
N SER A 21 -8.46 -14.51 0.03
CA SER A 21 -7.22 -15.18 -0.33
C SER A 21 -6.68 -14.62 -1.63
N CYS A 22 -5.39 -14.30 -1.65
CA CYS A 22 -4.69 -13.88 -2.84
C CYS A 22 -4.51 -15.09 -3.77
N PHE A 23 -5.25 -15.17 -4.88
CA PHE A 23 -5.12 -16.30 -5.83
C PHE A 23 -3.79 -16.35 -6.60
N CYS A 24 -2.92 -15.36 -6.41
CA CYS A 24 -1.53 -15.50 -6.86
C CYS A 24 -0.76 -16.48 -5.95
N CYS A 25 -0.85 -16.38 -4.62
CA CYS A 25 -0.08 -17.25 -3.73
C CYS A 25 -0.92 -18.29 -2.97
N PHE A 26 -2.24 -18.13 -2.91
CA PHE A 26 -3.20 -18.88 -2.09
C PHE A 26 -2.95 -18.84 -0.56
N MET A 27 -2.03 -18.00 -0.08
CA MET A 27 -1.59 -18.02 1.34
C MET A 27 -2.21 -16.93 2.21
N CYS A 28 -2.35 -15.70 1.70
CA CYS A 28 -2.63 -14.52 2.53
C CYS A 28 -3.84 -13.72 2.02
N MET A 29 -4.47 -12.97 2.93
CA MET A 29 -5.52 -12.01 2.59
C MET A 29 -4.94 -10.92 1.68
N PRO A 30 -5.53 -10.67 0.50
CA PRO A 30 -5.04 -9.67 -0.42
C PRO A 30 -5.47 -8.26 0.04
N GLU A 31 -4.57 -7.29 -0.09
CA GLU A 31 -4.80 -5.92 0.40
C GLU A 31 -5.04 -4.91 -0.71
N LYS A 32 -4.63 -5.22 -1.94
CA LYS A 32 -4.65 -4.28 -3.06
C LYS A 32 -5.51 -4.80 -4.19
N VAL A 33 -6.39 -3.94 -4.67
CA VAL A 33 -7.33 -4.25 -5.75
C VAL A 33 -6.77 -3.74 -7.08
N MET A 34 -7.01 -4.51 -8.12
CA MET A 34 -6.62 -4.22 -9.49
C MET A 34 -7.77 -3.61 -10.27
N ALA A 35 -7.48 -2.94 -11.40
CA ALA A 35 -8.51 -2.32 -12.22
C ALA A 35 -9.59 -3.32 -12.72
N CYS A 36 -9.19 -4.58 -12.95
CA CYS A 36 -10.10 -5.68 -13.30
C CYS A 36 -10.90 -6.26 -12.10
N GLY A 37 -10.63 -5.78 -10.89
CA GLY A 37 -11.27 -6.23 -9.64
C GLY A 37 -10.59 -7.41 -8.95
N HIS A 38 -9.54 -7.99 -9.52
CA HIS A 38 -8.72 -8.98 -8.81
C HIS A 38 -7.95 -8.32 -7.67
N THR A 39 -7.62 -9.10 -6.64
CA THR A 39 -6.91 -8.59 -5.47
C THR A 39 -5.63 -9.37 -5.23
N LEU A 40 -4.55 -8.66 -4.90
CA LEU A 40 -3.22 -9.24 -4.65
C LEU A 40 -2.70 -8.88 -3.26
N TYR A 41 -1.93 -9.81 -2.69
CA TYR A 41 -1.15 -9.58 -1.49
C TYR A 41 0.12 -8.79 -1.80
N ASN A 42 0.59 -7.98 -0.83
CA ASN A 42 1.75 -7.11 -1.00
C ASN A 42 3.01 -7.86 -1.46
N THR A 43 3.26 -9.06 -0.93
CA THR A 43 4.41 -9.87 -1.34
C THR A 43 4.30 -10.32 -2.80
N CYS A 44 3.12 -10.72 -3.27
CA CYS A 44 2.92 -11.06 -4.69
C CYS A 44 3.19 -9.86 -5.59
N ILE A 45 2.76 -8.66 -5.19
CA ILE A 45 3.06 -7.42 -5.91
C ILE A 45 4.58 -7.21 -5.99
N ARG A 46 5.29 -7.30 -4.87
CA ARG A 46 6.75 -7.11 -4.82
C ARG A 46 7.52 -8.10 -5.70
N ILE A 47 7.08 -9.35 -5.79
CA ILE A 47 7.77 -10.40 -6.54
C ILE A 47 7.51 -10.29 -8.05
N TYR A 48 6.27 -9.99 -8.45
CA TYR A 48 5.85 -10.19 -9.84
C TYR A 48 5.68 -8.92 -10.68
N SER A 49 5.69 -7.74 -10.04
CA SER A 49 5.60 -6.42 -10.69
C SER A 49 6.95 -5.88 -11.17
N GLN A 50 6.91 -4.79 -11.93
CA GLN A 50 8.09 -3.98 -12.22
C GLN A 50 8.31 -2.95 -11.11
N ARG A 51 9.48 -2.96 -10.48
CA ARG A 51 9.84 -1.97 -9.46
C ARG A 51 10.25 -0.64 -10.10
N SER A 52 9.76 0.47 -9.56
CA SER A 52 10.21 1.81 -9.96
C SER A 52 11.65 2.06 -9.52
N ILE A 53 12.43 2.65 -10.42
CA ILE A 53 13.81 3.09 -10.16
C ILE A 53 13.81 4.47 -9.47
N LEU A 54 12.81 5.31 -9.82
CA LEU A 54 12.73 6.71 -9.37
C LEU A 54 12.09 6.83 -7.98
N GLU A 55 11.15 5.96 -7.65
CA GLU A 55 10.38 6.02 -6.41
C GLU A 55 10.49 4.72 -5.61
N GLN A 56 10.98 4.83 -4.38
CA GLN A 56 11.20 3.65 -3.54
C GLN A 56 9.87 2.99 -3.14
N ASN A 57 9.87 1.66 -3.06
CA ASN A 57 8.71 0.82 -2.75
C ASN A 57 7.49 1.07 -3.65
N THR A 58 7.73 1.51 -4.89
CA THR A 58 6.70 1.70 -5.90
C THR A 58 6.81 0.60 -6.95
N TYR A 59 5.67 0.02 -7.30
CA TYR A 59 5.55 -1.20 -8.08
C TYR A 59 4.48 -1.04 -9.16
N ALA A 60 4.77 -1.46 -10.39
CA ALA A 60 3.91 -1.28 -11.53
C ALA A 60 3.53 -2.61 -12.20
N PHE A 61 2.25 -2.71 -12.58
CA PHE A 61 1.76 -3.73 -13.49
C PHE A 61 1.24 -3.06 -14.76
N SER A 62 1.57 -3.65 -15.90
CA SER A 62 0.95 -3.32 -17.20
C SER A 62 -0.28 -4.19 -17.50
N ASN A 63 -0.39 -5.33 -16.82
CA ASN A 63 -1.48 -6.26 -16.97
C ASN A 63 -1.73 -7.06 -15.68
N CYS A 64 -2.95 -7.57 -15.55
CA CYS A 64 -3.33 -8.43 -14.46
C CYS A 64 -2.57 -9.77 -14.52
N LEU A 65 -1.95 -10.16 -13.40
CA LEU A 65 -1.31 -11.48 -13.30
C LEU A 65 -2.30 -12.64 -13.44
N LEU A 66 -3.53 -12.45 -12.94
CA LEU A 66 -4.53 -13.50 -12.85
C LEU A 66 -5.38 -13.62 -14.11
N CYS A 67 -5.89 -12.54 -14.70
CA CYS A 67 -6.76 -12.62 -15.90
C CYS A 67 -6.17 -11.96 -17.15
N GLY A 68 -4.96 -11.40 -17.07
CA GLY A 68 -4.28 -10.81 -18.23
C GLY A 68 -4.84 -9.46 -18.71
N VAL A 69 -5.96 -8.97 -18.16
CA VAL A 69 -6.53 -7.66 -18.50
C VAL A 69 -5.47 -6.56 -18.38
N GLN A 70 -5.31 -5.78 -19.45
CA GLN A 70 -4.34 -4.69 -19.49
C GLN A 70 -4.81 -3.53 -18.60
N GLY A 71 -3.84 -2.86 -17.99
CA GLY A 71 -4.09 -1.69 -17.16
C GLY A 71 -2.78 -1.22 -16.56
N ASN A 72 -2.55 0.10 -16.59
CA ASN A 72 -1.39 0.69 -15.94
C ASN A 72 -1.72 0.97 -14.48
N MET A 73 -1.13 0.20 -13.59
CA MET A 73 -1.44 0.27 -12.17
C MET A 73 -0.18 0.43 -11.34
N ILE A 74 -0.18 1.42 -10.47
CA ILE A 74 0.94 1.77 -9.61
C ILE A 74 0.55 1.52 -8.16
N PHE A 75 1.34 0.69 -7.49
CA PHE A 75 1.19 0.36 -6.08
C PHE A 75 2.37 0.94 -5.28
N ARG A 76 2.06 1.82 -4.32
CA ARG A 76 3.02 2.31 -3.33
C ARG A 76 2.86 1.50 -2.06
N LEU A 77 3.84 0.63 -1.78
CA LEU A 77 3.78 -0.26 -0.62
C LEU A 77 4.65 0.30 0.51
N VAL A 78 4.24 0.05 1.74
CA VAL A 78 5.11 0.29 2.90
C VAL A 78 6.32 -0.64 2.78
N PRO A 79 7.57 -0.17 2.96
CA PRO A 79 8.75 -1.04 2.90
C PRO A 79 8.67 -2.18 3.93
N PRO A 80 9.20 -3.38 3.66
CA PRO A 80 9.22 -4.46 4.65
C PRO A 80 10.05 -4.13 5.90
N SER A 81 11.03 -3.24 5.79
CA SER A 81 11.85 -2.76 6.91
C SER A 81 11.22 -1.62 7.70
N ALA A 82 10.07 -1.10 7.27
CA ALA A 82 9.39 -0.06 8.03
C ALA A 82 8.81 -0.66 9.32
N GLY A 83 9.29 -0.18 10.47
CA GLY A 83 8.60 -0.36 11.74
C GLY A 83 7.22 0.31 11.73
N ILE A 84 6.38 -0.07 12.69
CA ILE A 84 5.08 0.56 12.94
C ILE A 84 5.30 2.02 13.35
N ARG A 85 4.72 2.96 12.60
CA ARG A 85 4.77 4.40 12.92
C ARG A 85 3.37 4.90 13.27
N VAL A 86 3.08 4.98 14.57
CA VAL A 86 1.79 5.47 15.09
C VAL A 86 1.96 6.92 15.52
N LEU A 87 1.02 7.77 15.11
CA LEU A 87 0.85 9.10 15.66
C LEU A 87 -0.43 9.11 16.49
N SER A 88 -0.30 9.31 17.80
CA SER A 88 -1.44 9.61 18.68
C SER A 88 -1.48 11.12 18.93
N LEU A 89 -2.61 11.74 18.64
CA LEU A 89 -2.87 13.14 18.95
C LEU A 89 -3.91 13.20 20.06
N ASP A 90 -3.44 13.33 21.29
CA ASP A 90 -4.30 13.53 22.45
C ASP A 90 -4.54 15.03 22.63
N GLY A 91 -5.80 15.46 22.59
CA GLY A 91 -6.15 16.87 22.72
C GLY A 91 -7.60 17.08 23.10
N GLY A 92 -7.83 17.81 24.20
CA GLY A 92 -9.13 18.36 24.58
C GLY A 92 -9.00 19.87 24.83
N GLY A 93 -9.97 20.66 24.37
CA GLY A 93 -10.01 22.11 24.55
C GLY A 93 -8.88 22.93 23.90
N ILE A 94 -8.60 24.13 24.44
CA ILE A 94 -7.62 25.11 23.91
C ILE A 94 -6.17 24.57 23.79
N GLN A 95 -5.85 23.45 24.44
CA GLN A 95 -4.53 22.81 24.37
C GLN A 95 -4.27 22.06 23.06
N ALA A 96 -5.26 21.94 22.17
CA ALA A 96 -5.10 21.37 20.82
C ALA A 96 -4.11 22.15 19.92
N VAL A 97 -3.72 23.37 20.30
CA VAL A 97 -2.68 24.14 19.61
C VAL A 97 -1.29 23.49 19.77
N VAL A 98 -1.02 22.84 20.89
CA VAL A 98 0.30 22.26 21.17
C VAL A 98 0.65 21.13 20.20
N PRO A 99 -0.20 20.10 19.97
CA PRO A 99 0.05 19.07 18.96
C PRO A 99 0.23 19.63 17.54
N LEU A 100 -0.45 20.71 17.18
CA LEU A 100 -0.32 21.35 15.85
C LEU A 100 1.06 21.98 15.65
N VAL A 101 1.63 22.61 16.69
CA VAL A 101 2.99 23.17 16.63
C VAL A 101 4.02 22.05 16.45
N PHE A 102 3.88 20.93 17.18
CA PHE A 102 4.74 19.77 17.01
C PHE A 102 4.64 19.15 15.61
N LEU A 103 3.43 19.00 15.07
CA LEU A 103 3.24 18.52 13.70
C LEU A 103 3.88 19.46 12.66
N SER A 104 3.77 20.77 12.85
CA SER A 104 4.41 21.76 11.99
C SER A 104 5.94 21.64 12.04
N ALA A 105 6.51 21.46 13.23
CA ALA A 105 7.94 21.26 13.41
C ALA A 105 8.44 19.94 12.79
N ILE A 106 7.69 18.84 12.96
CA ILE A 106 7.97 17.55 12.32
C ILE A 106 7.92 17.70 10.80
N LYS A 107 6.89 18.37 10.27
CA LYS A 107 6.75 18.64 8.82
C LYS A 107 7.91 19.45 8.27
N SER A 108 8.36 20.48 8.98
CA SER A 108 9.52 21.28 8.61
C SER A 108 10.79 20.43 8.55
N ARG A 109 11.05 19.59 9.58
CA ARG A 109 12.23 18.72 9.60
C ARG A 109 12.20 17.60 8.56
N LEU A 110 11.00 17.12 8.20
CA LEU A 110 10.81 16.08 7.19
C LEU A 110 10.77 16.62 5.75
N SER A 111 10.62 17.94 5.57
CA SER A 111 10.52 18.57 4.24
C SER A 111 11.75 18.33 3.36
N SER A 112 12.92 18.14 3.97
CA SER A 112 14.18 17.79 3.29
C SER A 112 14.16 16.43 2.61
N PHE A 113 13.28 15.51 3.04
CA PHE A 113 13.21 14.15 2.50
C PHE A 113 12.28 14.01 1.29
N LYS A 114 11.78 15.12 0.72
CA LYS A 114 10.93 15.16 -0.49
C LYS A 114 9.76 14.17 -0.46
N SER A 115 9.18 13.91 0.71
CA SER A 115 8.01 13.05 0.85
C SER A 115 7.00 13.66 1.81
N LEU A 116 5.70 13.37 1.58
CA LEU A 116 4.63 13.89 2.43
C LEU A 116 4.73 13.31 3.84
N VAL A 117 4.52 14.13 4.87
CA VAL A 117 4.51 13.70 6.28
C VAL A 117 3.57 12.53 6.54
N THR A 118 2.45 12.46 5.81
CA THR A 118 1.49 11.35 5.86
C THR A 118 2.10 10.00 5.50
N ASN A 119 3.17 9.96 4.70
CA ASN A 119 3.86 8.70 4.35
C ASN A 119 4.70 8.14 5.51
N TYR A 120 4.95 8.96 6.54
CA TYR A 120 5.68 8.57 7.73
C TYR A 120 4.79 8.01 8.84
N PHE A 121 3.48 7.95 8.69
CA PHE A 121 2.61 7.35 9.71
C PHE A 121 1.75 6.25 9.10
N ASN A 122 1.75 5.08 9.72
CA ASN A 122 0.95 3.93 9.33
C ASN A 122 -0.45 3.96 9.95
N PHE A 123 -0.60 4.66 11.07
CA PHE A 123 -1.85 4.85 11.78
C PHE A 123 -1.84 6.23 12.44
N VAL A 124 -2.94 6.96 12.30
CA VAL A 124 -3.16 8.26 12.95
C VAL A 124 -4.46 8.15 13.74
N GLY A 125 -4.35 8.24 15.06
CA GLY A 125 -5.49 8.22 15.97
C GLY A 125 -5.51 9.50 16.81
N GLY A 126 -6.69 10.00 17.13
CA GLY A 126 -6.85 11.10 18.08
C GLY A 126 -8.10 10.90 18.90
N THR A 127 -7.99 11.15 20.21
CA THR A 127 -9.14 11.18 21.11
C THR A 127 -9.44 12.64 21.42
N LEU A 128 -10.60 13.12 20.96
CA LEU A 128 -11.15 14.41 21.37
C LEU A 128 -11.91 14.21 22.68
N ALA A 129 -11.37 14.70 23.79
CA ALA A 129 -12.18 15.00 24.96
C ALA A 129 -12.86 16.35 24.70
N GLY A 130 -14.20 16.35 24.72
CA GLY A 130 -15.03 17.55 24.50
C GLY A 130 -14.76 18.65 25.51
#